data_AF-A0A399EJR4-F1
#
_entry.id   AF-A0A399EJR4-F1
#
_cell.length_a   1.000
_cell.length_b   1.000
_cell.length_c   1.000
_cell.angle_alpha   90.00
_cell.angle_beta   90.00
_cell.angle_gamma   90.00
#
_symmetry.space_group_name_H-M   'P 1'
#
loop_
_entity.id
_entity.type
_entity.pdbx_description
1 polymer ?
#
loop_
_entity_poly.entity_id
_entity_poly.type
_entity_poly.pdbx_seq_one_letter_code
_entity_poly.pdbx_strand_id
1 'polypeptide(L)'
;MGTAHRWGRAACFVWWLERLSLAVALRFEPPPRPAQVRFGERPGALLRLDTPYYPARAKWGYVFIPLDCYFEQAEAVLKRV
;
A
#
# COMPACT_ATOMS: atom_id res chain seq x y z
N MET A 1 -0.15 -46.18 22.78
CA MET A 1 0.00 -45.46 21.49
C MET A 1 -1.30 -44.72 21.18
N GLY A 2 -1.43 -43.43 21.51
CA GLY A 2 -2.72 -42.73 21.32
C GLY A 2 -2.68 -41.21 21.56
N THR A 3 -1.62 -40.71 22.20
CA THR A 3 -1.43 -39.28 22.45
C THR A 3 -0.85 -38.57 21.22
N ALA A 4 0.25 -39.07 20.63
CA ALA A 4 0.92 -38.44 19.48
C ALA A 4 -0.02 -38.15 18.28
N HIS A 5 -0.97 -39.04 18.02
CA HIS A 5 -1.94 -38.88 16.93
C HIS A 5 -3.05 -37.85 17.23
N ARG A 6 -3.26 -37.49 18.50
CA ARG A 6 -4.18 -36.41 18.90
C ARG A 6 -3.51 -35.04 18.76
N TRP A 7 -2.22 -34.94 19.10
CA TRP A 7 -1.44 -33.69 18.96
C TRP A 7 -1.24 -33.30 17.49
N GLY A 8 -0.98 -34.27 16.60
CA GLY A 8 -0.87 -34.00 15.16
C GLY A 8 -2.17 -33.46 14.53
N ARG A 9 -3.32 -33.95 14.99
CA ARG A 9 -4.64 -33.44 14.56
C ARG A 9 -4.93 -32.04 15.09
N ALA A 10 -4.56 -31.77 16.34
CA ALA A 10 -4.68 -30.43 16.91
C ALA A 10 -3.79 -29.42 16.18
N ALA A 11 -2.55 -29.78 15.85
CA ALA A 11 -1.64 -28.94 15.08
C ALA A 11 -2.17 -28.65 13.66
N CYS A 12 -2.71 -29.66 12.97
CA CYS A 12 -3.36 -29.45 11.67
C CYS A 12 -4.55 -28.50 11.77
N PHE A 13 -5.35 -28.61 12.84
CA PHE A 13 -6.53 -27.78 13.04
C PHE A 13 -6.16 -26.31 13.30
N VAL A 14 -5.14 -26.06 14.12
CA VAL A 14 -4.63 -24.71 14.39
C VAL A 14 -4.08 -24.05 13.13
N TRP A 15 -3.28 -24.78 12.34
CA TRP A 15 -2.75 -24.28 11.06
C TRP A 15 -3.87 -23.95 10.06
N TRP A 16 -4.93 -24.76 10.05
CA TRP A 16 -6.08 -24.53 9.18
C TRP A 16 -6.89 -23.30 9.60
N LEU A 17 -7.08 -23.09 10.91
CA LEU A 17 -7.73 -21.90 11.46
C LEU A 17 -6.95 -20.61 11.19
N GLU A 18 -5.62 -20.66 11.32
CA GLU A 18 -4.74 -19.52 11.01
C GLU A 18 -4.83 -19.11 9.54
N ARG A 19 -4.87 -20.07 8.61
CA ARG A 19 -5.06 -19.77 7.19
C ARG A 19 -6.44 -19.18 6.89
N LEU A 20 -7.49 -19.65 7.56
CA LEU A 20 -8.83 -19.09 7.40
C LEU A 20 -8.94 -17.67 7.96
N SER A 21 -8.33 -17.38 9.11
CA SER A 21 -8.36 -16.03 9.68
C SER A 21 -7.65 -15.03 8.77
N LEU A 22 -6.52 -15.41 8.15
CA LEU A 22 -5.82 -14.60 7.15
C LEU A 22 -6.66 -14.38 5.88
N ALA A 23 -7.34 -15.41 5.39
CA ALA A 23 -8.22 -15.30 4.22
C ALA A 23 -9.44 -14.39 4.47
N VAL A 24 -9.97 -14.41 5.70
CA VAL A 24 -11.06 -13.51 6.11
C VAL A 24 -10.53 -12.08 6.30
N ALA A 25 -9.35 -11.90 6.90
CA ALA A 25 -8.74 -10.58 7.08
C ALA A 25 -8.48 -9.88 5.73
N LEU A 26 -8.03 -10.61 4.71
CA LEU A 26 -7.86 -10.10 3.34
C LEU A 26 -9.18 -9.65 2.69
N ARG A 27 -10.31 -10.25 3.07
CA ARG A 27 -11.64 -9.87 2.57
C ARG A 27 -12.22 -8.63 3.27
N PHE A 28 -11.74 -8.32 4.46
CA PHE A 28 -12.20 -7.19 5.28
C PHE A 28 -11.22 -6.01 5.28
N GLU A 29 -10.21 -6.02 4.41
CA GLU A 29 -9.37 -4.84 4.22
C GLU A 29 -10.29 -3.69 3.78
N PRO A 30 -10.40 -2.61 4.57
CA PRO A 30 -11.27 -1.50 4.21
C PRO A 30 -10.80 -0.96 2.85
N PRO A 31 -11.72 -0.61 1.94
CA PRO A 31 -11.33 -0.02 0.68
C PRO A 31 -10.42 1.18 0.98
N PRO A 32 -9.30 1.34 0.24
CA PRO A 32 -8.41 2.47 0.43
C PRO A 32 -9.27 3.74 0.38
N ARG A 33 -9.09 4.61 1.38
CA ARG A 33 -9.89 5.84 1.51
C ARG A 33 -9.92 6.54 0.14
N PRO A 34 -11.08 6.95 -0.38
CA PRO A 34 -11.20 7.50 -1.73
C PRO A 34 -10.33 8.75 -1.95
N ALA A 35 -9.89 9.41 -0.87
CA ALA A 35 -8.91 10.50 -0.94
C ALA A 35 -7.52 10.07 -1.48
N GLN A 36 -7.18 8.78 -1.47
CA GLN A 36 -5.89 8.25 -1.97
C GLN A 36 -5.98 7.67 -3.38
N VAL A 37 -7.19 7.41 -3.90
CA VAL A 37 -7.40 6.91 -5.26
C VAL A 37 -7.93 8.06 -6.11
N ARG A 38 -7.07 9.05 -6.38
CA ARG A 38 -7.27 9.85 -7.58
C ARG A 38 -6.95 8.93 -8.75
N PHE A 39 -7.98 8.57 -9.50
CA PHE A 39 -7.82 8.03 -10.84
C PHE A 39 -6.88 8.98 -11.58
N GLY A 40 -5.66 8.49 -11.85
CA GLY A 40 -4.68 9.23 -12.60
C GLY A 40 -5.23 9.44 -14.00
N GLU A 41 -5.77 10.62 -14.26
CA GLU A 41 -5.79 11.15 -15.61
C GLU A 41 -4.35 11.17 -16.11
N ARG A 42 -3.97 10.18 -16.91
CA ARG A 42 -2.74 10.21 -17.71
C ARG A 42 -3.13 9.72 -19.10
N PRO A 43 -2.63 10.34 -20.19
CA PRO A 43 -1.24 10.75 -20.33
C PRO A 43 -1.08 12.06 -21.13
N GLY A 44 -0.91 13.19 -20.46
CA GLY A 44 -0.71 14.45 -21.18
C GLY A 44 -0.62 15.68 -20.30
N ALA A 45 -0.28 15.53 -19.02
CA ALA A 45 0.08 16.68 -18.22
C ALA A 45 1.35 17.28 -18.84
N LEU A 46 1.15 18.29 -19.69
CA LEU A 46 2.22 19.06 -20.29
C LEU A 46 3.15 19.46 -19.15
N LEU A 47 4.43 19.07 -19.23
CA LEU A 47 5.41 19.53 -18.24
C LEU A 47 5.38 21.04 -18.27
N ARG A 48 4.94 21.64 -17.16
CA ARG A 48 4.90 23.10 -17.04
C ARG A 48 6.33 23.54 -16.81
N LEU A 49 6.95 24.09 -17.84
CA LEU A 49 8.35 24.56 -17.76
C LEU A 49 8.53 25.67 -16.71
N ASP A 50 7.44 26.32 -16.31
CA ASP A 50 7.41 27.36 -15.27
C ASP A 50 7.52 26.79 -13.85
N THR A 51 7.39 25.48 -13.67
CA THR A 51 7.38 24.84 -12.33
C THR A 51 8.62 23.96 -12.16
N PRO A 52 9.36 24.08 -11.05
CA PRO A 52 10.48 23.20 -10.79
C PRO A 52 10.00 21.80 -10.41
N TYR A 53 10.76 20.77 -10.79
CA TYR A 53 10.41 19.37 -10.54
C TYR A 53 11.52 18.67 -9.75
N TYR A 54 11.11 17.84 -8.80
CA TYR A 54 12.01 16.96 -8.06
C TYR A 54 12.09 15.58 -8.75
N PRO A 55 13.29 15.09 -9.10
CA PRO A 55 13.47 13.77 -9.68
C PRO A 55 13.48 12.69 -8.58
N ALA A 56 12.39 11.95 -8.47
CA ALA A 56 12.28 10.82 -7.55
C ALA A 56 12.59 9.49 -8.27
N ARG A 57 13.41 8.63 -7.67
CA ARG A 57 13.70 7.30 -8.20
C ARG A 57 12.55 6.35 -7.88
N ALA A 58 11.97 5.75 -8.92
CA ALA A 58 10.94 4.73 -8.84
C ALA A 58 11.45 3.37 -9.34
N LYS A 59 10.66 2.31 -9.13
CA LYS A 59 11.00 0.93 -9.52
C LYS A 59 11.37 0.80 -11.01
N TRP A 60 10.80 1.64 -11.87
CA TRP A 60 10.93 1.56 -13.33
C TRP A 60 11.65 2.76 -13.96
N GLY A 61 12.28 3.64 -13.17
CA GLY A 61 12.98 4.82 -13.70
C GLY A 61 12.85 6.03 -12.78
N TYR A 62 12.86 7.23 -13.36
CA TYR A 62 12.65 8.47 -12.63
C TYR A 62 11.23 8.99 -12.85
N VAL A 63 10.64 9.52 -11.78
CA VAL A 63 9.36 10.24 -11.80
C VAL A 63 9.65 11.67 -11.39
N PHE A 64 9.22 12.62 -12.21
CA PHE A 64 9.31 14.04 -11.92
C PHE A 64 8.06 14.48 -11.15
N ILE A 65 8.25 14.90 -9.91
CA ILE A 65 7.19 15.37 -9.03
C ILE A 65 7.23 16.92 -9.05
N PRO A 66 6.15 17.61 -9.43
CA PRO A 66 6.12 19.07 -9.41
C PRO A 66 6.29 19.57 -7.97
N LEU A 67 7.16 20.56 -7.77
CA LEU A 67 7.30 21.27 -6.49
C LEU A 67 6.23 22.37 -6.41
N ASP A 68 4.97 21.96 -6.43
CA ASP A 68 3.82 22.86 -6.29
C ASP A 68 3.36 22.94 -4.83
N CYS A 69 2.29 23.71 -4.58
CA CYS A 69 1.72 23.86 -3.25
C CYS A 69 1.23 22.52 -2.64
N TYR A 70 0.96 21.50 -3.47
CA TYR A 70 0.60 20.17 -2.97
C TYR A 70 1.84 19.40 -2.49
N PHE A 71 2.99 19.56 -3.14
CA PHE A 71 4.25 19.01 -2.65
C PHE A 71 4.58 19.53 -1.25
N GLU A 72 4.48 20.84 -1.03
CA GLU A 72 4.72 21.45 0.29
C GLU A 72 3.75 20.93 1.35
N GLN A 73 2.47 20.80 1.01
CA GLN A 73 1.47 20.24 1.92
C GLN A 73 1.77 18.77 2.27
N ALA A 74 2.16 17.96 1.28
CA ALA A 74 2.52 16.56 1.50
C ALA A 74 3.77 16.44 2.37
N GLU A 75 4.79 17.28 2.12
CA GLU A 75 6.00 17.32 2.94
C GLU A 75 5.70 17.75 4.38
N ALA A 76 4.81 18.72 4.57
CA ALA A 76 4.37 19.16 5.89
C ALA A 76 3.63 18.07 6.66
N VAL A 77 2.86 17.21 5.98
CA VAL A 77 2.23 16.02 6.60
C VAL A 77 3.30 15.00 6.99
N LEU A 78 4.25 14.71 6.12
CA LEU A 78 5.33 13.75 6.38
C LEU A 78 6.27 14.19 7.50
N LYS A 79 6.55 15.50 7.63
CA LYS A 79 7.39 16.07 8.71
C LYS A 79 6.73 16.03 10.09
N ARG A 80 5.43 15.78 10.19
CA ARG A 80 4.69 15.71 11.46
C ARG A 80 4.56 14.28 12.02
N VAL A 81 5.10 13.28 11.32
CA VAL A 81 5.18 11.88 11.73
C VAL A 81 6.59 11.59 12.23
#